data_AF-A0AAV6AGQ8-F1
#
_entry.id   AF-A0AAV6AGQ8-F1
#
_cell.length_a   1.000
_cell.length_b   1.000
_cell.length_c   1.000
_cell.angle_alpha   90.00
_cell.angle_beta   90.00
_cell.angle_gamma   90.00
#
_symmetry.space_group_name_H-M   'P 1'
#
loop_
_entity.id
_entity.type
_entity.pdbx_description
1 polymer ?
#
loop_
_entity_poly.entity_id
_entity_poly.type
_entity_poly.pdbx_seq_one_letter_code
_entity_poly.pdbx_strand_id
1 'polypeptide(L)'
;ARFSEMPTFGADGLLTRPEMSVVAEYVLSLSGADHDAAAVDEGAAVYADYCAACHGETGGGDRELGAPALNDAIWLYGSDRAAILEQIEQPRHGVMPAWIGRLDETVIKQLSLYVHSLGGGETATD
;
A
#
# COMPACT_ATOMS: atom_id res chain seq x y z
N ALA A 1 16.34 -9.97 0.72
CA ALA A 1 15.67 -8.65 0.68
C ALA A 1 14.18 -8.90 0.83
N ARG A 2 13.41 -7.90 1.25
CA ARG A 2 11.94 -7.94 1.18
C ARG A 2 11.50 -7.01 0.05
N PHE A 3 10.58 -7.50 -0.77
CA PHE A 3 10.03 -6.79 -1.92
C PHE A 3 8.55 -6.57 -1.64
N SER A 4 8.08 -5.35 -1.87
CA SER A 4 6.66 -5.03 -1.91
C SER A 4 6.33 -4.72 -3.36
N GLU A 5 5.63 -5.65 -4.00
CA GLU A 5 5.33 -5.64 -5.44
C GLU A 5 3.81 -5.56 -5.59
N MET A 6 3.35 -4.58 -6.36
CA MET A 6 1.96 -4.45 -6.77
C MET A 6 1.87 -4.73 -8.28
N PRO A 7 0.89 -5.48 -8.78
CA PRO A 7 0.73 -5.67 -10.22
C PRO A 7 0.56 -4.35 -10.98
N THR A 8 1.06 -4.32 -12.21
CA THR A 8 0.96 -3.21 -13.17
C THR A 8 -0.42 -3.19 -13.84
N PHE A 9 -1.49 -2.98 -13.07
CA PHE A 9 -2.88 -3.18 -13.54
C PHE A 9 -3.24 -2.43 -14.82
N GLY A 10 -2.83 -1.16 -14.94
CA GLY A 10 -3.08 -0.38 -16.15
C GLY A 10 -2.18 -0.79 -17.32
N ALA A 11 -0.87 -0.89 -17.10
CA ALA A 11 0.08 -1.20 -18.17
C ALA A 11 -0.05 -2.62 -18.73
N ASP A 12 -0.47 -3.58 -17.90
CA ASP A 12 -0.76 -4.97 -18.32
C ASP A 12 -2.17 -5.12 -18.91
N GLY A 13 -2.98 -4.06 -18.89
CA GLY A 13 -4.34 -4.07 -19.42
C GLY A 13 -5.34 -4.89 -18.61
N LEU A 14 -5.04 -5.13 -17.33
CA LEU A 14 -5.96 -5.80 -16.38
C LEU A 14 -7.14 -4.89 -16.01
N LEU A 15 -6.88 -3.58 -15.92
CA LEU A 15 -7.92 -2.57 -15.70
C LEU A 15 -7.95 -1.57 -16.86
N THR A 16 -9.14 -1.20 -17.26
CA THR A 16 -9.39 -0.08 -18.16
C THR A 16 -9.24 1.26 -17.41
N ARG A 17 -9.07 2.36 -18.16
CA ARG A 17 -8.99 3.70 -17.55
C ARG A 17 -10.21 4.07 -16.69
N PRO A 18 -11.46 3.77 -17.10
CA PRO A 18 -12.63 3.98 -16.24
C PRO A 18 -12.56 3.16 -14.95
N GLU A 19 -12.20 1.87 -15.02
CA GLU A 19 -12.09 1.00 -13.84
C GLU A 19 -11.01 1.51 -12.86
N MET A 20 -9.85 1.93 -13.38
CA MET A 20 -8.81 2.57 -12.56
C MET A 20 -9.31 3.86 -11.91
N SER A 21 -10.10 4.65 -12.64
CA SER A 21 -10.68 5.89 -12.10
C SER A 21 -11.61 5.63 -10.93
N VAL A 22 -12.57 4.71 -11.08
CA VAL A 22 -13.56 4.44 -10.02
C VAL A 22 -12.93 3.76 -8.81
N VAL A 23 -11.99 2.83 -9.01
CA VAL A 23 -11.30 2.19 -7.88
C VAL A 23 -10.40 3.18 -7.12
N ALA A 24 -9.83 4.18 -7.80
CA ALA A 24 -9.10 5.26 -7.13
C ALA A 24 -10.02 6.09 -6.23
N GLU A 25 -11.26 6.39 -6.64
CA GLU A 25 -12.25 7.08 -5.78
C GLU A 25 -12.61 6.25 -4.56
N TYR A 26 -12.79 4.93 -4.74
CA TYR A 26 -13.04 4.03 -3.61
C TYR A 26 -11.86 4.03 -2.63
N VAL A 27 -10.63 3.94 -3.11
CA VAL A 27 -9.42 3.98 -2.26
C VAL A 27 -9.32 5.31 -1.49
N LEU A 28 -9.61 6.45 -2.13
CA LEU A 28 -9.68 7.75 -1.44
C LEU A 28 -10.73 7.73 -0.32
N SER A 29 -11.89 7.11 -0.58
CA SER A 29 -12.95 7.01 0.43
C SER A 29 -12.54 6.18 1.66
N LEU A 30 -11.66 5.18 1.52
CA LEU A 30 -11.18 4.34 2.63
C LEU A 30 -10.40 5.14 3.68
N SER A 31 -9.64 6.16 3.26
CA SER A 31 -8.87 7.04 4.14
C SER A 31 -9.63 8.31 4.54
N GLY A 32 -10.88 8.47 4.09
CA GLY A 32 -11.70 9.66 4.32
C GLY A 32 -11.23 10.90 3.55
N ALA A 33 -10.44 10.73 2.49
CA ALA A 33 -10.03 11.82 1.61
C ALA A 33 -11.20 12.29 0.72
N ASP A 34 -11.08 13.49 0.13
CA ASP A 34 -12.04 13.99 -0.86
C ASP A 34 -12.11 13.03 -2.05
N HIS A 35 -13.33 12.65 -2.44
CA HIS A 35 -13.60 11.67 -3.49
C HIS A 35 -14.95 11.92 -4.17
N ASP A 36 -15.16 11.32 -5.34
CA ASP A 36 -16.46 11.29 -6.01
C ASP A 36 -17.35 10.18 -5.42
N ALA A 37 -18.31 10.58 -4.59
CA ALA A 37 -19.27 9.66 -3.96
C ALA A 37 -20.09 8.84 -4.97
N ALA A 38 -20.32 9.34 -6.20
CA ALA A 38 -21.08 8.60 -7.20
C ALA A 38 -20.28 7.42 -7.80
N ALA A 39 -18.95 7.45 -7.70
CA ALA A 39 -18.06 6.42 -8.23
C ALA A 39 -17.70 5.35 -7.20
N VAL A 40 -17.97 5.57 -5.92
CA VAL A 40 -17.56 4.68 -4.81
C VAL A 40 -18.13 3.28 -4.95
N ASP A 41 -19.42 3.15 -5.29
CA ASP A 41 -20.07 1.84 -5.39
C ASP A 41 -19.47 0.98 -6.52
N GLU A 42 -19.16 1.60 -7.67
CA GLU A 42 -18.49 0.93 -8.79
C GLU A 42 -17.03 0.60 -8.44
N GLY A 43 -16.34 1.55 -7.83
CA GLY A 43 -14.97 1.36 -7.35
C GLY A 43 -14.83 0.26 -6.32
N ALA A 44 -15.82 0.10 -5.44
CA ALA A 44 -15.85 -0.97 -4.44
C ALA A 44 -15.91 -2.36 -5.08
N ALA A 45 -16.65 -2.51 -6.18
CA ALA A 45 -16.71 -3.77 -6.92
C ALA A 45 -15.35 -4.10 -7.56
N VAL A 46 -14.71 -3.13 -8.23
CA VAL A 46 -13.36 -3.31 -8.80
C VAL A 46 -12.35 -3.61 -7.69
N TYR A 47 -12.43 -2.93 -6.54
CA TYR A 47 -11.56 -3.17 -5.41
C TYR A 47 -11.69 -4.60 -4.86
N ALA A 48 -12.92 -5.10 -4.73
CA ALA A 48 -13.17 -6.45 -4.25
C ALA A 48 -12.55 -7.52 -5.16
N ASP A 49 -12.62 -7.31 -6.48
CA ASP A 49 -12.11 -8.27 -7.47
C ASP A 49 -10.57 -8.27 -7.58
N TYR A 50 -9.92 -7.10 -7.46
CA TYR A 50 -8.49 -6.95 -7.79
C TYR A 50 -7.58 -6.55 -6.63
N CYS A 51 -8.10 -5.90 -5.60
CA CYS A 51 -7.29 -5.22 -4.59
C CYS A 51 -7.41 -5.87 -3.21
N ALA A 52 -8.61 -6.30 -2.82
CA ALA A 52 -8.93 -6.80 -1.49
C ALA A 52 -8.11 -8.03 -1.08
N ALA A 53 -7.67 -8.85 -2.04
CA ALA A 53 -6.85 -10.03 -1.77
C ALA A 53 -5.49 -9.70 -1.12
N CYS A 54 -4.95 -8.48 -1.34
CA CYS A 54 -3.69 -8.05 -0.76
C CYS A 54 -3.87 -6.90 0.23
N HIS A 55 -4.80 -5.97 -0.03
CA HIS A 55 -5.01 -4.80 0.81
C HIS A 55 -6.12 -4.99 1.86
N GLY A 56 -6.75 -6.16 1.90
CA GLY A 56 -7.88 -6.47 2.77
C GLY A 56 -9.18 -5.79 2.32
N GLU A 57 -10.32 -6.34 2.72
CA GLU A 57 -11.65 -5.85 2.31
C GLU A 57 -11.91 -4.39 2.72
N THR A 58 -11.31 -3.96 3.84
CA THR A 58 -11.47 -2.60 4.38
C THR A 58 -10.22 -1.73 4.21
N GLY A 59 -9.26 -2.16 3.38
CA GLY A 59 -8.01 -1.42 3.17
C GLY A 59 -7.01 -1.53 4.33
N GLY A 60 -7.10 -2.55 5.18
CA GLY A 60 -6.19 -2.73 6.32
C GLY A 60 -4.76 -3.16 5.97
N GLY A 61 -4.52 -3.54 4.71
CA GLY A 61 -3.22 -4.06 4.26
C GLY A 61 -2.96 -5.51 4.68
N ASP A 62 -1.79 -6.01 4.30
CA ASP A 62 -1.29 -7.32 4.68
C ASP A 62 0.23 -7.22 4.96
N ARG A 63 0.62 -7.40 6.22
CA ARG A 63 2.01 -7.32 6.67
C ARG A 63 2.88 -8.45 6.12
N GLU A 64 2.33 -9.63 5.87
CA GLU A 64 3.09 -10.77 5.34
C GLU A 64 3.46 -10.55 3.88
N LEU A 65 2.54 -9.99 3.11
CA LEU A 65 2.76 -9.58 1.72
C LEU A 65 3.52 -8.24 1.62
N GLY A 66 3.50 -7.43 2.67
CA GLY A 66 4.02 -6.07 2.66
C GLY A 66 3.13 -5.10 1.88
N ALA A 67 1.83 -5.42 1.78
CA ALA A 67 0.81 -4.55 1.22
C ALA A 67 0.43 -3.47 2.26
N PRO A 68 0.58 -2.17 1.95
CA PRO A 68 0.25 -1.11 2.89
C PRO A 68 -1.25 -1.06 3.17
N ALA A 69 -1.58 -0.55 4.36
CA ALA A 69 -2.94 -0.09 4.64
C ALA A 69 -3.27 1.10 3.71
N LEU A 70 -4.48 1.09 3.18
CA LEU A 70 -5.04 2.15 2.33
C LEU A 70 -6.11 2.97 3.06
N ASN A 71 -6.49 2.55 4.27
CA ASN A 71 -7.44 3.23 5.14
C ASN A 71 -6.76 4.13 6.19
N ASP A 72 -5.46 4.39 6.03
CA ASP A 72 -4.68 5.26 6.92
C ASP A 72 -4.33 6.60 6.25
N ALA A 73 -3.74 7.50 7.05
CA ALA A 73 -3.28 8.80 6.60
C ALA A 73 -1.81 8.78 6.12
N ILE A 74 -1.12 7.63 6.12
CA ILE A 74 0.33 7.52 5.94
C ILE A 74 0.65 6.88 4.60
N TRP A 75 0.99 7.72 3.62
CA TRP A 75 1.27 7.28 2.26
C TRP A 75 2.72 7.51 1.86
N LEU A 76 3.42 6.45 1.43
CA LEU A 76 4.80 6.56 0.95
C LEU A 76 4.91 7.12 -0.47
N TYR A 77 3.89 6.88 -1.31
CA TYR A 77 3.92 7.23 -2.73
C TYR A 77 2.97 8.37 -3.12
N GLY A 78 2.39 9.06 -2.13
CA GLY A 78 1.40 10.12 -2.31
C GLY A 78 -0.03 9.60 -2.07
N SER A 79 -0.87 10.47 -1.51
CA SER A 79 -2.27 10.16 -1.14
C SER A 79 -3.30 10.89 -1.99
N ASP A 80 -2.87 11.71 -2.95
CA ASP A 80 -3.79 12.37 -3.86
C ASP A 80 -4.24 11.41 -4.98
N ARG A 81 -5.35 11.77 -5.62
CA ARG A 81 -5.95 11.00 -6.71
C ARG A 81 -4.98 10.67 -7.84
N ALA A 82 -4.11 11.61 -8.20
CA ALA A 82 -3.18 11.42 -9.31
C ALA A 82 -2.09 10.41 -8.93
N ALA A 83 -1.58 10.49 -7.70
CA ALA A 83 -0.62 9.53 -7.16
C ALA A 83 -1.21 8.12 -7.07
N ILE A 84 -2.47 7.98 -6.62
CA ILE A 84 -3.15 6.68 -6.55
C ILE A 84 -3.31 6.08 -7.95
N LEU A 85 -3.76 6.88 -8.93
CA LEU A 85 -3.87 6.43 -10.31
C LEU A 85 -2.52 6.01 -10.91
N GLU A 86 -1.47 6.79 -10.66
CA GLU A 86 -0.11 6.44 -11.10
C GLU A 86 0.34 5.11 -10.50
N GLN A 87 0.06 4.87 -9.20
CA GLN A 87 0.38 3.59 -8.58
C GLN A 87 -0.40 2.43 -9.20
N ILE A 88 -1.70 2.59 -9.50
CA ILE A 88 -2.51 1.54 -10.14
C ILE A 88 -2.04 1.27 -11.58
N GLU A 89 -1.71 2.33 -12.33
CA GLU A 89 -1.32 2.21 -13.74
C GLU A 89 0.08 1.62 -13.90
N GLN A 90 1.06 2.19 -13.20
CA GLN A 90 2.48 1.82 -13.24
C GLN A 90 3.14 2.02 -11.86
N PRO A 91 3.02 1.03 -10.95
CA PRO A 91 3.48 1.15 -9.58
C PRO A 91 4.98 1.40 -9.45
N ARG A 92 5.34 2.12 -8.40
CA ARG A 92 6.71 2.17 -7.89
C ARG A 92 6.87 1.09 -6.82
N HIS A 93 7.92 0.28 -6.96
CA HIS A 93 8.19 -0.81 -6.01
C HIS A 93 9.21 -0.40 -4.95
N GLY A 94 8.97 -0.86 -3.73
CA GLY A 94 9.86 -0.66 -2.60
C GLY A 94 10.74 -1.88 -2.38
N VAL A 95 12.03 -1.67 -2.18
CA VAL A 95 12.97 -2.72 -1.74
C VAL A 95 13.62 -2.30 -0.45
N MET A 96 13.48 -3.13 0.59
CA MET A 96 14.32 -3.04 1.78
C MET A 96 15.49 -4.03 1.64
N PRO A 97 16.72 -3.54 1.39
CA PRO A 97 17.88 -4.41 1.20
C PRO A 97 18.21 -5.20 2.46
N ALA A 98 18.84 -6.37 2.28
CA ALA A 98 19.47 -7.04 3.41
C ALA A 98 20.71 -6.25 3.86
N TRP A 99 20.82 -6.03 5.17
CA TRP A 99 21.99 -5.38 5.78
C TRP A 99 23.04 -6.38 6.29
N ILE A 100 22.70 -7.67 6.38
CA ILE A 100 23.64 -8.74 6.69
C ILE A 100 24.77 -8.77 5.65
N GLY A 101 26.01 -8.81 6.13
CA GLY A 101 27.22 -8.76 5.28
C GLY A 101 27.62 -7.36 4.82
N ARG A 102 26.82 -6.33 5.13
CA ARG A 102 27.17 -4.91 4.94
C ARG A 102 27.43 -4.19 6.26
N LEU A 103 26.71 -4.58 7.30
CA LEU A 103 26.86 -4.08 8.66
C LEU A 103 27.13 -5.23 9.62
N ASP A 104 27.85 -4.93 10.70
CA ASP A 104 28.09 -5.89 11.79
C ASP A 104 26.80 -6.24 12.52
N GLU A 105 26.72 -7.46 13.04
CA GLU A 105 25.52 -7.95 13.75
C GLU A 105 25.15 -7.07 14.95
N THR A 106 26.15 -6.58 15.69
CA THR A 106 25.93 -5.64 16.82
C THR A 106 25.31 -4.33 16.33
N VAL A 107 25.78 -3.79 15.21
CA VAL A 107 25.24 -2.56 14.62
C VAL A 107 23.81 -2.78 14.15
N ILE A 108 23.52 -3.92 13.51
CA ILE A 108 22.16 -4.29 13.10
C ILE A 108 21.24 -4.33 14.33
N LYS A 109 21.65 -4.96 15.44
CA LYS A 109 20.86 -5.00 16.67
C LYS A 109 20.61 -3.61 17.26
N GLN A 110 21.63 -2.76 17.30
CA GLN A 110 21.50 -1.38 17.79
C GLN A 110 20.55 -0.56 16.91
N LEU A 111 20.65 -0.69 15.58
CA LEU A 111 19.74 -0.03 14.65
C LEU A 111 18.30 -0.52 14.79
N SER A 112 18.09 -1.83 14.97
CA SER A 112 16.76 -2.39 15.22
C SER A 112 16.14 -1.82 16.50
N LEU A 113 16.93 -1.72 17.58
CA LEU A 113 16.48 -1.09 18.84
C LEU A 113 16.17 0.39 18.65
N TYR A 114 17.00 1.11 17.90
CA TYR A 114 16.78 2.52 17.59
C TYR A 114 15.48 2.74 16.80
N VAL A 115 15.27 2.01 15.69
CA VAL A 115 14.04 2.10 14.89
C VAL A 115 12.81 1.72 15.71
N HIS A 116 12.91 0.68 16.55
CA HIS A 116 11.84 0.31 17.47
C HIS A 116 11.50 1.46 18.45
N SER A 117 12.52 2.16 18.98
CA SER A 117 12.33 3.30 19.88
C SER A 117 11.66 4.52 19.22
N LEU A 118 11.66 4.62 17.89
CA LEU A 118 10.99 5.69 17.15
C LEU A 118 9.47 5.51 17.04
N GLY A 119 8.91 4.44 17.62
CA GLY A 119 7.47 4.16 17.58
C GLY A 119 7.08 2.96 16.71
N GLY A 120 8.04 2.18 16.21
CA GLY A 120 7.78 0.92 15.50
C GLY A 120 7.45 -0.26 16.41
N GLY A 121 7.24 -0.03 17.71
CA GLY A 121 6.86 -1.05 18.67
C GLY A 121 5.35 -1.17 18.79
N GLU A 122 4.76 -2.06 18.02
CA GLU A 122 3.43 -2.59 18.35
C GLU A 122 3.56 -3.39 19.64
N THR A 123 2.69 -3.14 20.62
CA THR A 123 2.59 -3.99 21.80
C THR A 123 2.22 -5.40 21.34
N ALA A 124 2.83 -6.43 21.93
CA ALA A 124 2.55 -7.82 21.58
C ALA A 124 1.15 -8.26 22.01
N THR A 125 0.13 -7.69 21.39
CA THR A 125 -1.29 -8.01 21.49
C THR A 125 -1.97 -7.40 20.28
N ASP A 126 -2.09 -8.17 19.21
CA ASP A 126 -3.24 -8.27 18.28
C ASP A 126 -2.95 -9.37 17.25
#